data_AF-A0A9D6C0C3-F1
#
_entry.id   AF-A0A9D6C0C3-F1
#
_cell.length_a   1.000
_cell.length_b   1.000
_cell.length_c   1.000
_cell.angle_alpha   90.00
_cell.angle_beta   90.00
_cell.angle_gamma   90.00
#
_symmetry.space_group_name_H-M   'P 1'
#
loop_
_entity.id
_entity.type
_entity.pdbx_description
1 polymer ?
#
loop_
_entity_poly.entity_id
_entity_poly.type
_entity_poly.pdbx_seq_one_letter_code
_entity_poly.pdbx_strand_id
1 'polypeptide(L)'
;MFTKNQLRNYLHIFCFLCLLFLVTACAGPTITIEKFPGKKLFPVAICRVEVITTDPPKRPYKEIGTITVERDSASETYDEIIRMIRVRAAALGAHAIIIDPQSKVSNTAIAKKITTELDVKIIKATVIRWTD
;
A
#
# COMPACT_ATOMS: atom_id res chain seq x y z
N MET A 1 1.11 47.91 30.97
CA MET A 1 2.53 47.59 31.26
C MET A 1 2.63 46.07 31.41
N PHE A 2 2.88 45.35 30.30
CA PHE A 2 2.95 43.88 30.30
C PHE A 2 4.30 43.44 30.87
N THR A 3 4.30 42.71 31.98
CA THR A 3 5.52 42.28 32.67
C THR A 3 6.21 41.17 31.88
N LYS A 4 7.53 41.26 31.71
CA LYS A 4 8.39 40.33 30.95
C LYS A 4 8.16 38.83 31.27
N ASN A 5 7.67 38.53 32.49
CA ASN A 5 7.32 37.17 32.91
C ASN A 5 6.13 36.56 32.18
N GLN A 6 5.14 37.36 31.78
CA GLN A 6 3.97 36.86 31.04
C GLN A 6 4.38 36.41 29.63
N LEU A 7 5.21 37.20 28.94
CA LEU A 7 5.70 36.89 27.59
C LEU A 7 6.49 35.58 27.53
N ARG A 8 7.32 35.32 28.55
CA ARG A 8 8.12 34.08 28.65
C ARG A 8 7.23 32.85 28.81
N ASN A 9 6.18 32.93 29.63
CA ASN A 9 5.24 31.82 29.82
C ASN A 9 4.45 31.53 28.55
N TYR A 10 4.00 32.54 27.80
CA TYR A 10 3.33 32.34 26.51
C TYR A 10 4.26 31.71 25.47
N LEU A 11 5.55 32.07 25.45
CA LEU A 11 6.54 31.49 24.54
C LEU A 11 6.76 29.98 24.83
N HIS A 12 6.83 29.59 26.09
CA HIS A 12 6.96 28.18 26.48
C HIS A 12 5.70 27.37 26.15
N ILE A 13 4.50 27.93 26.42
CA ILE A 13 3.22 27.27 26.09
C ILE A 13 3.08 27.08 24.58
N PHE A 14 3.43 28.09 23.78
CA PHE A 14 3.40 28.02 22.32
C PHE A 14 4.37 26.98 21.76
N CYS A 15 5.59 26.91 22.30
CA CYS A 15 6.58 25.91 21.89
C CYS A 15 6.16 24.48 22.24
N PHE A 16 5.51 24.29 23.40
CA PHE A 16 4.98 22.99 23.82
C PHE A 16 3.78 22.55 22.95
N LEU A 17 2.93 23.49 22.55
CA LEU A 17 1.82 23.27 21.61
C LEU A 17 2.30 22.89 20.20
N CYS A 18 3.37 23.51 19.70
CA CYS A 18 3.98 23.12 18.42
C CYS A 18 4.56 21.70 18.46
N LEU A 19 5.19 21.30 19.57
CA LEU A 19 5.73 19.95 19.76
C LEU A 19 4.65 18.86 19.78
N LEU A 20 3.45 19.18 20.29
CA LEU A 20 2.30 18.27 20.28
C LEU A 20 1.70 18.06 18.88
N PHE A 21 1.89 19.00 17.94
CA PHE A 21 1.40 18.87 16.56
C PHE A 21 2.34 18.08 15.62
N LEU A 22 3.59 17.79 16.03
CA LEU A 22 4.50 16.98 15.20
C LEU A 22 4.17 15.47 15.20
N VAL A 23 3.21 15.02 16.02
CA VAL A 23 2.83 13.60 16.12
C VAL A 23 1.56 13.27 15.32
N THR A 24 1.04 14.19 14.50
CA THR A 24 -0.14 13.92 13.67
C THR A 24 0.22 12.95 12.53
N ALA A 25 -0.01 11.68 12.81
CA ALA A 25 -0.47 10.61 11.93
C ALA A 25 -0.19 10.81 10.43
N CYS A 26 0.76 10.05 9.91
CA CYS A 26 0.82 9.76 8.47
C CYS A 26 -0.41 8.91 8.11
N ALA A 27 -1.50 9.55 7.69
CA ALA A 27 -2.66 8.87 7.10
C ALA A 27 -2.26 8.39 5.70
N GLY A 28 -1.75 7.16 5.65
CA GLY A 28 -1.39 6.46 4.43
C GLY A 28 -2.25 5.22 4.24
N PRO A 29 -2.18 4.57 3.07
CA PRO A 29 -3.04 3.46 2.72
C PRO A 29 -2.82 2.28 3.67
N THR A 30 -3.90 1.60 4.00
CA THR A 30 -3.85 0.43 4.88
C THR A 30 -3.39 -0.78 4.08
N ILE A 31 -2.24 -1.35 4.47
CA ILE A 31 -1.68 -2.54 3.83
C ILE A 31 -1.79 -3.73 4.78
N THR A 32 -2.57 -4.73 4.37
CA THR A 32 -2.73 -6.00 5.08
C THR A 32 -1.95 -7.10 4.38
N ILE A 33 -1.17 -7.87 5.15
CA ILE A 33 -0.36 -8.97 4.63
C ILE A 33 -0.76 -10.26 5.34
N GLU A 34 -1.27 -11.22 4.57
CA GLU A 34 -1.56 -12.57 5.03
C GLU A 34 -0.47 -13.51 4.52
N LYS A 35 0.27 -14.17 5.41
CA LYS A 35 1.32 -15.11 5.01
C LYS A 35 0.82 -16.54 5.12
N PHE A 36 1.09 -17.34 4.10
CA PHE A 36 0.81 -18.76 4.18
C PHE A 36 1.89 -19.50 4.99
N PRO A 37 1.53 -20.57 5.70
CA PRO A 37 2.47 -21.31 6.54
C PRO A 37 3.61 -21.89 5.69
N GLY A 38 4.85 -21.67 6.13
CA GLY A 38 6.03 -22.09 5.39
C GLY A 38 7.35 -21.70 6.04
N LYS A 39 8.45 -22.11 5.40
CA LYS A 39 9.80 -21.70 5.80
C LYS A 39 9.97 -20.20 5.59
N LYS A 40 10.74 -19.56 6.48
CA LYS A 40 11.13 -18.15 6.30
C LYS A 40 11.90 -18.01 4.99
N LEU A 41 11.40 -17.16 4.11
CA LEU A 41 12.04 -16.84 2.82
C LEU A 41 12.94 -15.61 2.98
N PHE A 42 13.97 -15.54 2.15
CA PHE A 42 14.86 -14.39 2.09
C PHE A 42 14.28 -13.31 1.18
N PRO A 43 14.36 -12.03 1.58
CA PRO A 43 13.97 -10.92 0.72
C PRO A 43 14.69 -10.94 -0.63
N VAL A 44 14.02 -10.48 -1.68
CA VAL A 44 14.61 -10.28 -3.00
C VAL A 44 14.67 -8.79 -3.35
N ALA A 45 15.41 -8.44 -4.39
CA ALA A 45 15.40 -7.09 -4.93
C ALA A 45 14.02 -6.77 -5.57
N ILE A 46 13.51 -5.56 -5.34
CA ILE A 46 12.20 -5.12 -5.84
C ILE A 46 12.09 -5.25 -7.37
N CYS A 47 13.18 -4.96 -8.08
CA CYS A 47 13.25 -5.06 -9.55
C CYS A 47 13.14 -6.51 -10.08
N ARG A 48 13.32 -7.52 -9.22
CA ARG A 48 13.17 -8.94 -9.57
C ARG A 48 11.77 -9.48 -9.34
N VAL A 49 10.87 -8.69 -8.76
CA VAL A 49 9.48 -9.08 -8.56
C VAL A 49 8.68 -8.75 -9.81
N GLU A 50 8.28 -9.79 -10.53
CA GLU A 50 7.43 -9.68 -11.72
C GLU A 50 5.99 -9.33 -11.32
N VAL A 51 5.31 -8.54 -12.15
CA VAL A 51 3.90 -8.20 -11.94
C VAL A 51 3.06 -8.86 -13.02
N ILE A 52 2.28 -9.84 -12.61
CA ILE A 52 1.40 -10.61 -13.48
C ILE A 52 0.00 -10.05 -13.27
N THR A 53 -0.60 -9.58 -14.36
CA THR A 53 -1.89 -8.91 -14.31
C THR A 53 -2.95 -9.55 -15.21
N THR A 54 -2.58 -10.67 -15.80
CA THR A 54 -3.34 -11.50 -16.74
C THR A 54 -3.55 -12.88 -16.11
N ASP A 55 -3.95 -13.87 -16.91
CA ASP A 55 -4.10 -15.26 -16.49
C ASP A 55 -2.94 -15.78 -15.63
N PRO A 56 -3.20 -16.76 -14.75
CA PRO A 56 -2.17 -17.37 -13.91
C PRO A 56 -0.97 -17.83 -14.74
N PRO A 57 0.26 -17.66 -14.23
CA PRO A 57 1.46 -18.05 -14.96
C PRO A 57 1.48 -19.56 -15.22
N LYS A 58 1.90 -19.96 -16.42
CA LYS A 58 2.06 -21.38 -16.80
C LYS A 58 3.21 -22.07 -16.06
N ARG A 59 4.19 -21.28 -15.60
CA ARG A 59 5.38 -21.75 -14.88
C ARG A 59 4.97 -22.29 -13.51
N PRO A 60 5.50 -23.44 -13.03
CA PRO A 60 5.24 -23.92 -11.68
C PRO A 60 5.59 -22.89 -10.60
N TYR A 61 4.67 -22.68 -9.66
CA TYR A 61 4.85 -21.76 -8.55
C TYR A 61 4.20 -22.28 -7.27
N LYS A 62 4.63 -21.70 -6.15
CA LYS A 62 4.00 -21.83 -4.85
C LYS A 62 3.53 -20.46 -4.36
N GLU A 63 2.29 -20.39 -3.89
CA GLU A 63 1.76 -19.21 -3.23
C GLU A 63 2.35 -19.11 -1.81
N ILE A 64 2.79 -17.91 -1.45
CA ILE A 64 3.47 -17.64 -0.17
C ILE A 64 2.69 -16.65 0.70
N GLY A 65 1.65 -16.03 0.16
CA GLY A 65 0.74 -15.17 0.90
C GLY A 65 -0.07 -14.27 -0.03
N THR A 66 -0.83 -13.38 0.60
CA THR A 66 -1.67 -12.39 -0.05
C THR A 66 -1.34 -11.01 0.52
N ILE A 67 -1.30 -10.01 -0.35
CA ILE A 67 -1.18 -8.60 0.04
C ILE A 67 -2.46 -7.90 -0.43
N THR A 68 -3.11 -7.22 0.51
CA THR A 68 -4.30 -6.41 0.26
C THR A 68 -3.97 -4.97 0.60
N VAL A 69 -4.25 -4.05 -0.32
CA VAL A 69 -4.10 -2.61 -0.11
C VAL A 69 -5.47 -1.97 -0.18
N GLU A 70 -5.88 -1.33 0.91
CA GLU A 70 -7.07 -0.49 0.95
C GLU A 70 -6.64 0.97 0.72
N ARG A 71 -7.18 1.57 -0.33
CA ARG A 71 -7.01 2.98 -0.66
C ARG A 71 -7.89 3.81 0.27
N ASP A 72 -7.28 4.79 0.93
CA ASP A 72 -8.00 5.78 1.73
C ASP A 72 -8.33 7.06 0.95
N SER A 73 -7.66 7.28 -0.19
CA SER A 73 -7.82 8.49 -0.99
C SER A 73 -7.76 8.20 -2.49
N ALA A 74 -8.58 8.91 -3.27
CA ALA A 74 -8.54 8.92 -4.73
C ALA A 74 -7.22 9.48 -5.30
N SER A 75 -6.37 10.09 -4.46
CA SER A 75 -5.07 10.63 -4.88
C SER A 75 -4.01 9.55 -5.14
N GLU A 76 -4.21 8.32 -4.65
CA GLU A 76 -3.25 7.22 -4.85
C GLU A 76 -3.44 6.60 -6.22
N THR A 77 -2.41 6.71 -7.05
CA THR A 77 -2.43 6.13 -8.39
C THR A 77 -2.28 4.61 -8.34
N TYR A 78 -2.83 3.93 -9.34
CA TYR A 78 -2.69 2.48 -9.47
C TYR A 78 -1.21 2.05 -9.46
N ASP A 79 -0.33 2.80 -10.14
CA ASP A 79 1.10 2.49 -10.22
C ASP A 79 1.81 2.62 -8.87
N GLU A 80 1.43 3.58 -8.03
CA GLU A 80 1.94 3.71 -6.66
C GLU A 80 1.53 2.50 -5.82
N ILE A 81 0.30 2.03 -5.96
CA ILE A 81 -0.18 0.85 -5.23
C ILE A 81 0.55 -0.40 -5.68
N ILE A 82 0.72 -0.61 -6.99
CA ILE A 82 1.51 -1.72 -7.51
C ILE A 82 2.95 -1.64 -7.01
N ARG A 83 3.56 -0.44 -6.95
CA ARG A 83 4.89 -0.25 -6.36
C ARG A 83 4.93 -0.64 -4.89
N MET A 84 3.93 -0.24 -4.08
CA MET A 84 3.84 -0.62 -2.67
C MET A 84 3.73 -2.13 -2.48
N ILE A 85 2.84 -2.78 -3.26
CA ILE A 85 2.67 -4.23 -3.24
C ILE A 85 4.01 -4.92 -3.60
N ARG A 86 4.72 -4.41 -4.61
CA ARG A 86 6.01 -4.96 -5.04
C ARG A 86 7.07 -4.86 -3.95
N VAL A 87 7.14 -3.74 -3.24
CA VAL A 87 8.05 -3.55 -2.10
C VAL A 87 7.77 -4.59 -1.01
N ARG A 88 6.49 -4.80 -0.66
CA ARG A 88 6.11 -5.77 0.36
C ARG A 88 6.35 -7.21 -0.09
N ALA A 89 6.01 -7.55 -1.33
CA ALA A 89 6.27 -8.86 -1.92
C ALA A 89 7.77 -9.18 -1.96
N ALA A 90 8.61 -8.21 -2.32
CA ALA A 90 10.06 -8.35 -2.31
C ALA A 90 10.58 -8.68 -0.90
N ALA A 91 10.06 -8.02 0.13
CA ALA A 91 10.38 -8.32 1.53
C ALA A 91 9.93 -9.72 2.00
N LEU A 92 8.93 -10.31 1.33
CA LEU A 92 8.48 -11.68 1.57
C LEU A 92 9.29 -12.74 0.80
N GLY A 93 10.23 -12.33 -0.07
CA GLY A 93 10.99 -13.25 -0.91
C GLY A 93 10.19 -13.81 -2.09
N ALA A 94 9.20 -13.05 -2.57
CA ALA A 94 8.42 -13.35 -3.76
C ALA A 94 9.25 -13.22 -5.04
N HIS A 95 8.93 -14.00 -6.06
CA HIS A 95 9.44 -13.76 -7.41
C HIS A 95 8.43 -13.04 -8.30
N ALA A 96 7.14 -13.19 -8.00
CA ALA A 96 6.10 -12.47 -8.72
C ALA A 96 4.89 -12.18 -7.82
N ILE A 97 4.08 -11.24 -8.27
CA ILE A 97 2.74 -10.97 -7.73
C ILE A 97 1.71 -11.18 -8.83
N ILE A 98 0.59 -11.81 -8.50
CA ILE A 98 -0.58 -11.96 -9.36
C ILE A 98 -1.63 -10.97 -8.86
N ILE A 99 -1.93 -9.94 -9.66
CA ILE A 99 -2.99 -8.97 -9.34
C ILE A 99 -4.34 -9.59 -9.67
N ASP A 100 -5.26 -9.53 -8.72
CA ASP A 100 -6.64 -9.98 -8.96
C ASP A 100 -7.28 -9.13 -10.08
N PRO A 101 -7.79 -9.74 -11.17
CA PRO A 101 -8.45 -9.00 -12.24
C PRO A 101 -9.63 -8.16 -11.78
N GLN A 102 -10.32 -8.57 -10.70
CA GLN A 102 -11.43 -7.81 -10.12
C GLN A 102 -10.95 -6.54 -9.40
N SER A 103 -9.66 -6.48 -9.04
CA SER A 103 -9.02 -5.29 -8.45
C SER A 103 -8.65 -4.19 -9.46
N LYS A 104 -8.91 -4.40 -10.77
CA LYS A 104 -8.52 -3.46 -11.85
C LYS A 104 -9.59 -2.48 -12.32
N VAL A 105 -10.78 -2.46 -11.72
CA VAL A 105 -11.88 -1.65 -12.26
C VAL A 105 -11.72 -0.16 -11.92
N SER A 106 -12.02 0.66 -12.93
CA SER A 106 -12.17 2.13 -12.93
C SER A 106 -10.91 2.97 -13.15
N ASN A 107 -10.52 3.09 -14.42
CA ASN A 107 -10.07 4.39 -14.96
C ASN A 107 -10.65 4.70 -16.35
N THR A 108 -11.68 3.98 -16.79
CA THR A 108 -12.35 4.23 -18.08
C THR A 108 -13.78 4.71 -17.87
N ALA A 109 -13.94 5.77 -17.08
CA ALA A 109 -15.17 6.57 -17.05
C ALA A 109 -15.18 7.54 -18.25
N ILE A 110 -15.13 7.00 -19.47
CA ILE A 110 -15.51 7.75 -20.68
C ILE A 110 -16.40 6.80 -21.50
N ALA A 111 -17.67 7.18 -21.64
CA ALA A 111 -18.70 6.50 -22.45
C ALA A 111 -19.46 5.31 -21.81
N LYS A 112 -20.06 5.48 -20.63
CA LYS A 112 -21.50 5.17 -20.48
C LYS A 112 -22.10 5.76 -19.21
N LYS A 113 -23.05 6.65 -19.44
CA LYS A 113 -24.01 7.21 -18.49
C LYS A 113 -24.71 6.05 -17.73
N ILE A 114 -24.91 6.24 -16.43
CA ILE A 114 -25.86 5.55 -15.52
C ILE A 114 -25.27 4.42 -14.63
N THR A 115 -25.13 4.79 -13.34
CA THR A 115 -25.07 3.99 -12.09
C THR A 115 -23.77 3.30 -11.66
N THR A 116 -23.38 3.64 -10.42
CA THR A 116 -22.39 3.04 -9.52
C THR A 116 -20.93 3.11 -9.96
N GLU A 117 -20.33 4.21 -9.55
CA GLU A 117 -18.90 4.46 -9.33
C GLU A 117 -18.28 3.27 -8.57
N LEU A 118 -17.71 2.32 -9.30
CA LEU A 118 -16.86 1.27 -8.73
C LEU A 118 -15.49 1.87 -8.49
N ASP A 119 -15.41 2.70 -7.46
CA ASP A 119 -14.17 3.13 -6.85
C ASP A 119 -13.53 1.88 -6.22
N VAL A 120 -12.58 1.24 -6.90
CA VAL A 120 -11.95 0.02 -6.40
C VAL A 120 -11.06 0.40 -5.22
N LYS A 121 -11.70 0.46 -4.05
CA LYS A 121 -11.08 0.81 -2.77
C LYS A 121 -10.06 -0.22 -2.33
N ILE A 122 -10.12 -1.46 -2.84
CA ILE A 122 -9.29 -2.57 -2.37
C ILE A 122 -8.60 -3.23 -3.56
N ILE A 123 -7.26 -3.25 -3.53
CA ILE A 123 -6.44 -4.00 -4.50
C ILE A 123 -5.83 -5.21 -3.79
N LYS A 124 -6.12 -6.40 -4.34
CA LYS A 124 -5.62 -7.67 -3.83
C LYS A 124 -4.58 -8.26 -4.78
N ALA A 125 -3.51 -8.80 -4.21
CA ALA A 125 -2.45 -9.47 -4.95
C ALA A 125 -2.01 -10.76 -4.24
N THR A 126 -1.94 -11.85 -5.00
CA THR A 126 -1.34 -13.10 -4.54
C THR A 126 0.16 -13.06 -4.76
N VAL A 127 0.91 -13.38 -3.73
CA VAL A 127 2.36 -13.37 -3.75
C VAL A 127 2.86 -14.78 -4.02
N ILE A 128 3.70 -14.95 -5.04
CA ILE A 128 4.15 -16.26 -5.48
C ILE A 128 5.67 -16.37 -5.55
N ARG A 129 6.14 -17.61 -5.46
CA ARG A 129 7.53 -18.00 -5.64
C ARG A 129 7.62 -19.10 -6.68
N TRP A 130 8.41 -18.87 -7.72
CA TRP A 130 8.76 -19.90 -8.70
C TRP A 130 9.40 -21.14 -8.03
N THR A 131 9.05 -22.33 -8.52
CA THR A 131 9.49 -23.63 -7.95
C THR A 131 10.23 -24.52 -8.93
N ASP A 132 10.50 -24.03 -10.14
CA ASP A 132 11.42 -24.65 -11.09
C ASP A 132 12.89 -24.49 -10.67
#